data_AF-A0A2N3CKI9-F1
#
_entry.id   AF-A0A2N3CKI9-F1
#
_cell.length_a   1.000
_cell.length_b   1.000
_cell.length_c   1.000
_cell.angle_alpha   90.00
_cell.angle_beta   90.00
_cell.angle_gamma   90.00
#
_symmetry.space_group_name_H-M   'P 1'
#
loop_
_entity.id
_entity.type
_entity.pdbx_description
1 polymer ?
#
loop_
_entity_poly.entity_id
_entity_poly.type
_entity_poly.pdbx_seq_one_letter_code
_entity_poly.pdbx_strand_id
1 'polypeptide(L)' 'MTDQSPRRLPRDDALIAEARERLWALQREDGHIVFELEADCTIPAEYVLMLHFLGEVHP' A
#
# COMPACT_ATOMS: atom_id res chain seq x y z
N MET A 1 14.45 -19.28 -26.69
CA MET A 1 14.51 -18.02 -25.91
C MET A 1 13.42 -17.13 -26.46
N THR A 2 12.21 -17.24 -25.91
CA THR A 2 11.01 -16.54 -26.36
C THR A 2 11.08 -15.09 -25.88
N ASP A 3 10.87 -14.15 -26.79
CA ASP A 3 10.73 -12.74 -26.44
C ASP A 3 9.49 -12.57 -25.54
N GLN A 4 9.73 -12.17 -24.29
CA GLN A 4 8.69 -11.88 -23.28
C GLN A 4 8.42 -10.38 -23.16
N SER A 5 8.80 -9.58 -24.15
CA SER A 5 8.50 -8.15 -24.14
C SER A 5 6.98 -7.92 -24.08
N PRO A 6 6.49 -7.08 -23.16
CA PRO A 6 5.06 -6.86 -23.02
C PRO A 6 4.50 -6.22 -24.30
N ARG A 7 3.53 -6.89 -24.94
CA ARG A 7 2.78 -6.32 -26.07
C ARG A 7 1.83 -5.26 -25.53
N ARG A 8 2.13 -3.98 -25.79
CA ARG A 8 1.25 -2.86 -25.47
C ARG A 8 0.05 -2.87 -26.42
N LEU A 9 -1.14 -3.11 -25.89
CA LEU A 9 -2.40 -3.06 -26.62
C LEU A 9 -3.00 -1.65 -26.56
N PRO A 10 -3.81 -1.22 -27.54
CA PRO A 10 -4.46 0.10 -27.51
C PRO A 10 -5.34 0.36 -26.28
N ARG A 11 -5.86 -0.69 -25.64
CA ARG A 11 -6.61 -0.59 -24.37
C ARG A 11 -5.72 -0.24 -23.19
N ASP A 12 -4.44 -0.59 -23.24
CA ASP A 12 -3.51 -0.42 -22.12
C ASP A 12 -3.31 1.06 -21.82
N ASP A 13 -3.20 1.92 -22.84
CA ASP A 13 -3.01 3.36 -22.64
C ASP A 13 -4.23 4.02 -21.99
N ALA A 14 -5.45 3.57 -22.35
CA ALA A 14 -6.68 4.04 -21.72
C ALA A 14 -6.76 3.58 -20.25
N LEU A 15 -6.40 2.32 -19.96
CA LEU A 15 -6.37 1.79 -18.60
C LEU A 15 -5.30 2.50 -17.73
N ILE A 16 -4.14 2.78 -18.30
CA ILE A 16 -3.06 3.52 -17.62
C ILE A 16 -3.52 4.94 -17.30
N ALA A 17 -4.18 5.62 -18.24
CA ALA A 17 -4.72 6.96 -18.00
C ALA A 17 -5.79 6.94 -16.90
N GLU A 18 -6.72 6.00 -16.93
CA GLU A 18 -7.76 5.86 -15.88
C GLU A 18 -7.13 5.58 -14.51
N ALA A 19 -6.21 4.62 -14.42
CA ALA A 19 -5.53 4.27 -13.18
C ALA A 19 -4.74 5.47 -12.60
N ARG A 20 -4.07 6.25 -13.46
CA ARG A 20 -3.38 7.48 -13.07
C ARG A 20 -4.34 8.48 -12.43
N GLU A 21 -5.44 8.81 -13.11
CA GLU A 21 -6.42 9.79 -12.58
C GLU A 21 -7.00 9.34 -11.25
N ARG A 22 -7.27 8.04 -11.09
CA ARG A 22 -7.77 7.47 -9.84
C ARG A 22 -6.77 7.58 -8.71
N LEU A 23 -5.48 7.29 -8.97
CA LEU A 23 -4.43 7.48 -7.96
C LEU A 23 -4.24 8.96 -7.61
N TRP A 24 -4.32 9.85 -8.60
CA TRP A 24 -4.20 11.29 -8.38
C TRP A 24 -5.34 11.86 -7.53
N ALA A 25 -6.55 11.35 -7.71
CA ALA A 25 -7.71 11.73 -6.91
C ALA A 25 -7.63 11.30 -5.44
N LEU A 26 -6.72 10.38 -5.08
CA LEU A 26 -6.48 9.94 -3.71
C LEU A 26 -5.41 10.77 -2.98
N GLN A 27 -4.74 11.67 -3.69
CA GLN A 27 -3.70 12.53 -3.14
C GLN A 27 -4.29 13.55 -2.16
N ARG A 28 -3.59 13.79 -1.05
CA ARG A 28 -3.93 14.86 -0.09
C ARG A 28 -3.41 16.22 -0.58
N GLU A 29 -3.84 17.30 0.06
CA GLU A 29 -3.51 18.68 -0.33
C GLU A 29 -2.00 18.99 -0.36
N ASP A 30 -1.23 18.32 0.50
CA ASP A 30 0.23 18.43 0.60
C ASP A 30 0.98 17.46 -0.33
N GLY A 31 0.26 16.73 -1.19
CA GLY A 31 0.83 15.96 -2.28
C GLY A 31 1.16 14.49 -1.94
N HIS A 32 0.96 14.03 -0.70
CA HIS A 32 1.20 12.63 -0.37
C HIS A 32 -0.03 11.75 -0.64
N ILE A 33 0.22 10.46 -0.87
CA ILE A 33 -0.80 9.40 -0.92
C ILE A 33 -0.52 8.46 0.24
N VAL A 34 -1.54 8.18 1.06
CA VAL A 34 -1.43 7.30 2.24
C VAL A 34 -2.62 6.36 2.28
N PHE A 35 -2.35 5.10 2.59
CA PHE A 35 -3.33 4.05 2.82
C PHE A 35 -3.10 3.42 4.18
N GLU A 36 -4.10 2.70 4.69
CA GLU A 36 -3.92 1.86 5.87
C GLU A 36 -2.87 0.79 5.58
N LEU A 37 -1.91 0.65 6.50
CA LEU A 37 -0.93 -0.43 6.45
C LEU A 37 -1.55 -1.66 7.10
N GLU A 38 -1.99 -2.62 6.27
CA GLU A 38 -2.38 -3.94 6.77
C GLU A 38 -1.10 -4.74 7.08
N ALA A 39 -0.63 -4.58 8.32
CA ALA A 39 0.39 -5.44 8.89
C ALA A 39 -0.16 -6.86 9.12
N ASP A 40 0.70 -7.87 9.06
CA ASP A 40 0.32 -9.19 9.58
C ASP A 40 0.06 -9.13 11.10
N CYS A 41 -0.45 -10.22 11.66
CA CYS A 41 -0.78 -10.29 13.09
C CYS A 41 0.44 -10.36 14.02
N THR A 42 1.66 -10.51 13.49
CA THR A 42 2.88 -10.63 14.32
C THR A 42 3.32 -9.29 14.86
N ILE A 43 3.29 -8.23 14.04
CA ILE A 43 3.62 -6.87 14.47
C ILE A 43 2.80 -6.40 15.69
N PRO A 44 1.44 -6.48 15.68
CA PRO A 44 0.66 -6.11 16.87
C PRO A 44 0.88 -7.08 18.05
N ALA A 45 1.10 -8.38 17.80
CA ALA A 45 1.39 -9.34 18.86
C ALA A 45 2.72 -9.02 19.58
N GLU A 46 3.77 -8.70 18.83
CA GLU A 46 5.06 -8.28 19.35
C GLU A 46 4.95 -6.98 20.16
N TYR A 47 4.17 -6.01 19.69
CA TYR A 47 3.91 -4.77 20.42
C TYR A 47 3.25 -5.04 21.77
N VAL A 48 2.24 -5.92 21.82
CA VAL A 48 1.60 -6.33 23.09
C VAL A 48 2.60 -7.00 24.03
N LEU A 49 3.45 -7.91 23.52
CA LEU A 49 4.47 -8.57 24.32
C LEU A 49 5.54 -7.59 24.83
N MET A 50 5.92 -6.60 24.01
CA MET A 50 6.85 -5.54 24.40
C MET A 50 6.28 -4.68 25.54
N LEU A 51 5.03 -4.22 25.43
CA LEU A 51 4.37 -3.46 26.50
C LEU A 51 4.28 -4.26 27.80
N HIS A 52 3.98 -5.57 27.71
CA HIS A 52 4.00 -6.46 28.86
C HIS A 52 5.40 -6.52 29.51
N PHE A 53 6.45 -6.66 28.71
CA PHE A 53 7.83 -6.70 29.20
C PHE A 53 8.26 -5.38 29.85
N LEU A 54 7.80 -4.24 29.32
CA LEU A 54 8.10 -2.90 29.86
C LEU A 54 7.23 -2.51 31.07
N GLY A 55 6.19 -3.28 31.40
CA GLY A 55 5.23 -2.94 32.46
C GLY A 55 4.26 -1.81 32.08
N GLU A 56 4.09 -1.54 30.78
CA GLU A 56 3.24 -0.48 30.22
C GLU A 56 1.91 -1.03 29.69
N VAL A 57 1.34 -2.04 30.35
CA VAL A 57 0.07 -2.65 29.92
C VAL A 57 -1.09 -1.68 30.15
N HIS A 58 -1.78 -1.28 29.08
CA HIS A 58 -2.99 -0.43 29.15
C HIS A 58 -4.28 -1.29 29.14
N PRO A 59 -5.32 -0.88 29.90
CA PRO A 59 -6.60 -1.60 30.00
C PRO A 59 -7.45 -1.52 28.72
#